data_AF-A0ABD3X5U3-F1
#
_entry.id   AF-A0ABD3X5U3-F1
#
_cell.length_a   1.000
_cell.length_b   1.000
_cell.length_c   1.000
_cell.angle_alpha   90.00
_cell.angle_beta   90.00
_cell.angle_gamma   90.00
#
_symmetry.space_group_name_H-M   'P 1'
#
loop_
_entity.id
_entity.type
_entity.pdbx_description
1 polymer ?
#
loop_
_entity_poly.entity_id
_entity_poly.type
_entity_poly.pdbx_seq_one_letter_code
_entity_poly.pdbx_strand_id
1 'polypeptide(L)'
;MSGSEYCDFIVWTKSDIFIERIEPNTAFWNNVLSKANTFWQSALLPELVAKYFTRRVNNVLKPHISTTLPSQAESGTISQSSEEELWCSCRKPEYGRMIACDDRNCQYQWFHFECIGLKRPPQGLWYCLECSQTKQLQAKGKASKKNKK
;
A
#
# COMPACT_ATOMS: atom_id res chain seq x y z
N MET A 1 28.66 7.79 -0.59
CA MET A 1 28.19 9.16 -0.80
C MET A 1 29.15 9.77 -1.78
N SER A 2 28.70 10.21 -2.96
CA SER A 2 29.56 10.96 -3.88
C SER A 2 30.08 12.16 -3.10
N GLY A 3 31.40 12.28 -2.91
CA GLY A 3 32.02 13.36 -2.11
C GLY A 3 31.89 14.74 -2.74
N SER A 4 30.74 15.05 -3.32
CA SER A 4 30.41 16.33 -3.93
C SER A 4 29.73 17.20 -2.88
N GLU A 5 30.17 18.45 -2.78
CA GLU A 5 29.74 19.41 -1.77
C GLU A 5 28.41 20.10 -2.11
N TYR A 6 27.91 19.91 -3.34
CA TYR A 6 26.69 20.54 -3.85
C TYR A 6 26.11 19.74 -5.02
N CYS A 7 24.87 20.04 -5.38
CA CYS A 7 24.27 19.60 -6.65
C CYS A 7 23.94 20.83 -7.50
N ASP A 8 24.14 20.77 -8.80
CA ASP A 8 23.68 21.83 -9.70
C ASP A 8 22.29 21.49 -10.26
N PHE A 9 21.34 22.41 -10.09
CA PHE A 9 20.05 22.41 -10.76
C PHE A 9 20.18 23.15 -12.09
N ILE A 10 20.16 22.39 -13.18
CA ILE A 10 20.39 22.91 -14.53
C ILE A 10 19.07 22.91 -15.31
N VAL A 11 18.70 24.07 -15.84
CA VAL A 11 17.59 24.23 -16.78
C VAL A 11 18.15 24.80 -18.08
N TRP A 12 18.08 24.03 -19.16
CA TRP A 12 18.58 24.48 -20.46
C TRP A 12 17.43 24.70 -21.45
N THR A 13 17.58 25.72 -22.31
CA THR A 13 16.71 26.02 -23.44
C THR A 13 17.55 26.18 -24.72
N LYS A 14 16.91 26.38 -25.88
CA LYS A 14 17.65 26.62 -27.14
C LYS A 14 18.40 27.95 -27.16
N SER A 15 18.06 28.87 -26.26
CA SER A 15 18.59 30.23 -26.25
C SER A 15 19.48 30.52 -25.04
N ASP A 16 19.33 29.76 -23.95
CA ASP A 16 20.01 30.05 -22.68
C ASP A 16 20.08 28.82 -21.75
N ILE A 17 20.99 28.88 -20.78
CA ILE A 17 21.19 27.88 -19.72
C ILE A 17 21.17 28.58 -18.36
N PHE A 18 20.25 28.15 -17.51
CA PHE A 18 20.21 28.52 -16.09
C PHE A 18 20.83 27.40 -15.25
N ILE A 19 21.76 27.76 -14.37
CA ILE A 19 22.41 26.84 -13.44
C ILE A 19 22.31 27.43 -12.04
N GLU A 20 21.68 26.70 -11.12
CA GLU A 20 21.59 27.05 -9.71
C GLU A 20 22.29 26.00 -8.85
N ARG A 21 23.24 26.44 -8.03
CA ARG A 21 23.93 25.56 -7.10
C ARG A 21 23.09 25.34 -5.85
N ILE A 22 22.77 24.09 -5.56
CA ILE A 22 21.99 23.66 -4.41
C ILE A 22 22.92 23.02 -3.38
N GLU A 23 23.08 23.69 -2.23
CA GLU A 23 23.87 23.20 -1.12
C GLU A 23 23.08 22.17 -0.27
N PRO A 24 23.77 21.15 0.30
CA PRO A 24 23.13 20.20 1.19
C PRO A 24 22.61 20.89 2.47
N ASN A 25 21.32 20.77 2.73
CA ASN A 25 20.73 21.23 4.00
C ASN A 25 21.03 20.23 5.13
N THR A 26 22.21 20.36 5.74
CA THR A 26 22.70 19.42 6.77
C THR A 26 21.76 19.28 7.97
N ALA A 27 21.08 20.37 8.38
CA ALA A 27 20.10 20.32 9.47
C ALA A 27 18.89 19.44 9.12
N PHE A 28 18.35 19.58 7.91
CA PHE A 28 17.29 18.71 7.40
C PHE A 28 17.78 17.26 7.28
N TRP A 29 18.94 17.04 6.65
CA TRP A 29 19.51 15.70 6.50
C TRP A 29 19.68 15.01 7.85
N ASN A 30 20.28 15.67 8.84
CA ASN A 30 20.47 15.09 10.17
C ASN A 30 19.15 14.77 10.88
N ASN A 31 18.12 15.60 10.71
CA ASN A 31 16.79 15.34 11.29
C ASN A 31 16.09 14.14 10.63
N VAL A 32 16.21 14.02 9.32
CA VAL A 32 15.45 13.06 8.52
C VAL A 32 16.20 11.75 8.34
N LEU A 33 17.53 11.74 8.39
CA LEU A 33 18.35 10.55 8.15
C LEU A 33 17.99 9.40 9.09
N SER A 34 17.75 9.69 10.37
CA SER A 34 17.32 8.67 11.34
C SER A 34 15.97 8.05 10.95
N LYS A 35 14.98 8.87 10.64
CA LYS A 35 13.64 8.45 10.22
C LYS A 35 13.70 7.68 8.90
N ALA A 36 14.48 8.16 7.94
CA ALA A 36 14.69 7.54 6.64
C ALA A 36 15.39 6.19 6.77
N ASN A 37 16.39 6.07 7.64
CA ASN A 37 17.07 4.80 7.89
C ASN A 37 16.15 3.80 8.59
N THR A 38 15.37 4.24 9.59
CA THR A 38 14.33 3.41 10.20
C THR A 38 13.33 2.93 9.16
N PHE A 39 12.82 3.82 8.31
CA PHE A 39 11.89 3.46 7.24
C PHE A 39 12.53 2.53 6.20
N TRP A 40 13.80 2.76 5.85
CA TRP A 40 14.56 1.88 4.97
C TRP A 40 14.64 0.48 5.55
N GLN A 41 15.07 0.32 6.80
CA GLN A 41 15.27 -0.99 7.42
C GLN A 41 13.96 -1.73 7.74
N SER A 42 12.93 -1.00 8.15
CA SER A 42 11.66 -1.58 8.61
C SER A 42 10.61 -1.74 7.52
N ALA A 43 10.66 -0.96 6.45
CA ALA A 43 9.65 -0.95 5.40
C ALA A 43 10.23 -1.22 4.00
N LEU A 44 11.17 -0.40 3.52
CA LEU A 44 11.65 -0.51 2.14
C LEU A 44 12.48 -1.77 1.91
N LEU A 45 13.46 -2.04 2.76
CA LEU A 45 14.39 -3.15 2.61
C LEU A 45 13.64 -4.51 2.66
N PRO A 46 12.70 -4.76 3.60
CA PRO A 46 11.88 -5.97 3.57
C PRO A 46 11.05 -6.10 2.28
N GLU A 47 10.55 -5.00 1.73
CA GLU A 47 9.79 -5.01 0.47
C GLU A 47 10.68 -5.21 -0.77
N LEU A 48 11.88 -4.65 -0.79
CA LEU A 48 12.80 -4.79 -1.91
C LEU A 48 13.39 -6.20 -1.97
N VAL A 49 13.86 -6.72 -0.83
CA VAL A 49 14.55 -8.03 -0.75
C VAL A 49 13.55 -9.18 -0.79
N ALA A 50 12.52 -9.13 0.05
CA ALA A 50 11.64 -10.26 0.29
C ALA A 50 10.21 -10.02 -0.17
N LYS A 51 9.90 -8.83 -0.72
CA LYS A 51 8.52 -8.39 -0.96
C LYS A 51 7.68 -8.58 0.30
N TYR A 52 8.24 -8.38 1.49
CA TYR A 52 7.65 -8.85 2.75
C TYR A 52 6.21 -8.40 2.94
N PHE A 53 5.89 -7.16 2.57
CA PHE A 53 4.53 -6.63 2.69
C PHE A 53 3.65 -7.11 1.55
N THR A 54 4.11 -6.99 0.30
CA THR A 54 3.37 -7.46 -0.88
C THR A 54 3.11 -8.98 -0.85
N ARG A 55 4.11 -9.78 -0.48
CA ARG A 55 4.03 -11.23 -0.29
C ARG A 55 3.32 -11.64 0.98
N ARG A 56 3.34 -10.87 2.08
CA ARG A 56 2.46 -11.18 3.22
C ARG A 56 1.01 -11.05 2.83
N VAL A 57 0.64 -9.99 2.11
CA VAL A 57 -0.70 -9.86 1.54
C VAL A 57 -1.00 -11.06 0.62
N ASN A 58 -0.05 -11.45 -0.24
CA ASN A 58 -0.21 -12.62 -1.12
C ASN A 58 -0.14 -14.00 -0.43
N ASN A 59 0.46 -14.13 0.75
CA ASN A 59 0.53 -15.38 1.52
C ASN A 59 -0.66 -15.52 2.49
N VAL A 60 -1.26 -14.41 2.93
CA VAL A 60 -2.62 -14.43 3.53
C VAL A 60 -3.65 -14.85 2.47
N LEU A 61 -3.37 -14.58 1.19
CA LEU A 61 -4.10 -15.11 0.02
C LEU A 61 -3.76 -16.58 -0.33
N LYS A 62 -2.95 -17.33 0.46
CA LYS A 62 -2.94 -18.80 0.33
C LYS A 62 -4.15 -19.36 1.10
N PRO A 63 -5.12 -20.01 0.44
CA PRO A 63 -6.21 -20.67 1.13
C PRO A 63 -5.65 -21.91 1.83
N HIS A 64 -5.19 -21.77 3.07
CA HIS A 64 -4.87 -22.92 3.90
C HIS A 64 -6.12 -23.29 4.70
N ILE A 65 -6.83 -24.29 4.19
CA ILE A 65 -7.71 -25.12 5.01
C ILE A 65 -6.85 -25.68 6.16
N SER A 66 -7.23 -25.32 7.39
CA SER A 66 -6.92 -25.87 8.72
C SER A 66 -5.66 -26.74 8.90
N THR A 67 -4.80 -26.40 9.87
CA THR A 67 -4.34 -27.36 10.92
C THR A 67 -3.67 -26.63 12.09
N THR A 68 -4.22 -26.94 13.26
CA THR A 68 -3.90 -26.75 14.68
C THR A 68 -2.43 -26.92 15.11
N LEU A 69 -1.94 -26.13 16.08
CA LEU A 69 -1.22 -26.57 17.32
C LEU A 69 -0.87 -25.38 18.27
N PRO A 70 -0.45 -25.58 19.55
CA PRO A 70 -1.04 -24.93 20.71
C PRO A 70 -0.05 -24.15 21.63
N SER A 71 -0.59 -23.42 22.62
CA SER A 71 0.04 -23.01 23.91
C SER A 71 1.25 -22.04 23.85
N GLN A 72 1.32 -20.91 24.57
CA GLN A 72 0.98 -20.72 25.99
C GLN A 72 0.57 -19.27 26.35
N ALA A 73 -0.39 -19.16 27.29
CA ALA A 73 -0.58 -18.24 28.45
C ALA A 73 -0.22 -16.73 28.32
N GLU A 74 -1.04 -15.74 28.72
CA GLU A 74 -1.82 -15.58 29.95
C GLU A 74 -3.04 -14.65 29.81
N SER A 75 -4.12 -15.03 30.52
CA SER A 75 -5.07 -14.24 31.34
C SER A 75 -5.79 -12.99 30.80
N GLY A 76 -7.12 -13.12 30.65
CA GLY A 76 -8.06 -11.98 30.73
C GLY A 76 -9.46 -12.22 30.14
N THR A 77 -10.35 -12.84 30.93
CA THR A 77 -11.83 -12.76 30.89
C THR A 77 -12.59 -13.12 29.59
N ILE A 78 -13.33 -14.24 29.64
CA ILE A 78 -14.43 -14.54 28.70
C ILE A 78 -15.56 -13.51 28.91
N SER A 79 -15.92 -12.80 27.84
CA SER A 79 -17.20 -12.12 27.69
C SER A 79 -17.71 -12.35 26.27
N GLN A 80 -18.75 -13.18 26.16
CA GLN A 80 -19.81 -13.13 25.15
C GLN A 80 -19.42 -12.98 23.67
N SER A 81 -19.60 -14.09 22.97
CA SER A 81 -19.96 -14.19 21.55
C SER A 81 -20.68 -12.97 20.97
N SER A 82 -19.92 -12.14 20.27
CA SER A 82 -20.35 -11.53 19.02
C SER A 82 -19.19 -11.75 18.07
N GLU A 83 -19.31 -12.72 17.17
CA GLU A 83 -18.44 -12.82 16.01
C GLU A 83 -18.76 -11.60 15.14
N GLU A 84 -18.24 -10.43 15.53
CA GLU A 84 -18.45 -9.21 14.78
C GLU A 84 -17.83 -9.41 13.40
N GLU A 85 -18.66 -9.33 12.36
CA GLU A 85 -18.23 -9.57 10.99
C GLU A 85 -17.17 -8.54 10.59
N LEU A 86 -15.96 -9.03 10.33
CA LEU A 86 -14.79 -8.18 10.08
C LEU A 86 -14.74 -7.77 8.60
N TRP A 87 -14.96 -6.48 8.36
CA TRP A 87 -14.93 -5.87 7.04
C TRP A 87 -13.63 -5.10 6.81
N CYS A 88 -13.50 -4.52 5.60
CA CYS A 88 -12.41 -3.63 5.20
C CYS A 88 -11.02 -4.30 5.20
N SER A 89 -10.06 -3.67 4.53
CA SER A 89 -8.66 -4.09 4.57
C SER A 89 -8.04 -3.97 5.97
N CYS A 90 -8.65 -3.22 6.88
CA CYS A 90 -8.21 -3.08 8.26
C CYS A 90 -8.68 -4.20 9.20
N ARG A 91 -9.53 -5.13 8.73
CA ARG A 91 -10.09 -6.26 9.50
C ARG A 91 -10.74 -5.81 10.81
N LYS A 92 -11.56 -4.76 10.74
CA LYS A 92 -12.33 -4.23 11.86
C LYS A 92 -13.82 -4.37 11.57
N PRO A 93 -14.66 -4.40 12.61
CA PRO A 93 -16.11 -4.37 12.42
C PRO A 93 -16.56 -3.12 11.65
N GLU A 94 -17.82 -3.10 11.24
CA GLU A 94 -18.41 -1.91 10.65
C GLU A 94 -18.38 -0.73 11.62
N TYR A 95 -17.94 0.44 11.15
CA TYR A 95 -18.01 1.67 11.93
C TYR A 95 -18.04 2.90 11.01
N GLY A 96 -18.78 3.92 11.42
CA GLY A 96 -18.82 5.20 10.70
C GLY A 96 -19.27 5.08 9.24
N ARG A 97 -18.59 5.80 8.33
CA ARG A 97 -18.94 5.83 6.91
C ARG A 97 -18.20 4.75 6.13
N MET A 98 -18.96 3.94 5.40
CA MET A 98 -18.44 2.83 4.59
C MET A 98 -18.92 2.87 3.14
N ILE A 99 -18.14 2.28 2.24
CA ILE A 99 -18.45 2.10 0.82
C ILE A 99 -18.26 0.64 0.40
N ALA A 100 -19.16 0.15 -0.44
CA ALA A 100 -19.06 -1.18 -1.03
C ALA A 100 -18.23 -1.14 -2.33
N CYS A 101 -17.40 -2.16 -2.53
CA CYS A 101 -16.71 -2.41 -3.79
C CYS A 101 -17.67 -3.07 -4.78
N ASP A 102 -17.75 -2.54 -6.00
CA ASP A 102 -18.63 -3.05 -7.06
C ASP A 102 -18.14 -4.36 -7.71
N ASP A 103 -16.99 -4.88 -7.28
CA ASP A 103 -16.52 -6.19 -7.75
C ASP A 103 -17.20 -7.31 -6.94
N ARG A 104 -18.00 -8.13 -7.62
CA ARG A 104 -18.72 -9.26 -7.00
C ARG A 104 -17.78 -10.30 -6.38
N ASN A 105 -16.54 -10.36 -6.84
CA ASN A 105 -15.50 -11.24 -6.32
C ASN A 105 -14.60 -10.55 -5.28
N CYS A 106 -14.99 -9.37 -4.76
CA CYS A 106 -14.22 -8.71 -3.71
C CYS A 106 -14.32 -9.45 -2.38
N GLN A 107 -13.18 -9.83 -1.81
CA GLN A 107 -13.10 -10.56 -0.54
C GLN A 107 -13.49 -9.73 0.69
N TYR A 108 -13.42 -8.40 0.60
CA TYR A 108 -13.69 -7.51 1.73
C TYR A 108 -15.05 -6.83 1.65
N GLN A 109 -15.59 -6.68 0.43
CA GLN A 109 -16.86 -6.03 0.08
C GLN A 109 -17.03 -4.58 0.57
N TRP A 110 -16.87 -4.29 1.86
CA TRP A 110 -17.06 -3.00 2.51
C TRP A 110 -15.75 -2.38 3.01
N PHE A 111 -15.63 -1.05 2.89
CA PHE A 111 -14.44 -0.31 3.28
C PHE A 111 -14.79 0.99 4.02
N HIS A 112 -14.07 1.28 5.10
CA HIS A 112 -14.21 2.55 5.80
C HIS A 112 -13.58 3.68 4.99
N PHE A 113 -14.25 4.83 4.95
CA PHE A 113 -13.79 6.02 4.22
C PHE A 113 -12.36 6.44 4.61
N GLU A 114 -12.06 6.39 5.91
CA GLU A 114 -10.76 6.75 6.46
C GLU A 114 -9.65 5.78 6.02
N CYS A 115 -9.96 4.48 5.91
CA CYS A 115 -9.00 3.46 5.50
C CYS A 115 -8.57 3.60 4.04
N ILE A 116 -9.42 4.19 3.19
CA ILE A 116 -9.16 4.39 1.75
C ILE A 116 -9.01 5.87 1.37
N GLY A 117 -8.99 6.79 2.36
CA GLY A 117 -8.80 8.22 2.14
C GLY A 117 -9.95 8.95 1.44
N LEU A 118 -11.17 8.40 1.45
CA LEU A 118 -12.35 9.05 0.88
C LEU A 118 -12.96 10.06 1.86
N LYS A 119 -13.30 11.25 1.36
CA LYS A 119 -14.04 12.28 2.14
C LYS A 119 -15.53 12.31 1.80
N ARG A 120 -15.86 11.92 0.56
CA ARG A 120 -17.22 11.88 0.00
C ARG A 120 -17.36 10.62 -0.85
N PRO A 121 -18.58 10.06 -0.95
CA PRO A 121 -18.81 8.94 -1.85
C PRO A 121 -18.52 9.36 -3.30
N PRO A 122 -17.79 8.54 -4.08
CA PRO A 122 -17.60 8.74 -5.50
C PRO A 122 -18.93 8.61 -6.25
N GLN A 123 -19.03 9.24 -7.41
CA GLN A 123 -20.18 9.09 -8.30
C GLN A 123 -19.93 7.92 -9.25
N GLY A 124 -20.87 6.98 -9.30
CA GLY A 124 -20.78 5.78 -10.15
C GLY A 124 -20.03 4.63 -9.48
N LEU A 125 -19.48 3.73 -10.30
CA LEU A 125 -18.85 2.50 -9.83
C LEU A 125 -17.54 2.78 -9.11
N TRP A 126 -17.34 2.14 -7.97
CA TRP A 126 -16.12 2.21 -7.19
C TRP A 126 -15.53 0.82 -6.93
N TYR A 127 -14.22 0.72 -7.08
CA TYR A 127 -13.46 -0.49 -6.84
C TYR A 127 -12.35 -0.23 -5.84
N CYS A 128 -12.13 -1.17 -4.91
CA CYS A 128 -11.00 -1.12 -4.01
C CYS A 128 -9.66 -1.25 -4.77
N LEU A 129 -8.54 -0.93 -4.10
CA LEU A 129 -7.20 -0.94 -4.71
C LEU A 129 -6.85 -2.29 -5.37
N GLU A 130 -7.21 -3.41 -4.72
CA GLU A 130 -7.00 -4.76 -5.25
C GLU A 130 -7.82 -5.03 -6.52
N CYS A 131 -9.12 -4.73 -6.49
CA CYS A 131 -10.01 -4.96 -7.62
C CYS A 131 -9.68 -4.04 -8.80
N SER A 132 -9.28 -2.79 -8.53
CA SER A 132 -8.85 -1.84 -9.54
C SER A 132 -7.57 -2.31 -10.25
N GLN A 133 -6.56 -2.77 -9.51
CA GLN A 133 -5.31 -3.26 -10.10
C GLN A 133 -5.54 -4.53 -10.94
N THR A 134 -6.38 -5.45 -10.47
CA THR A 134 -6.72 -6.68 -11.19
C THR A 134 -7.39 -6.38 -12.54
N LYS A 135 -8.36 -5.44 -12.57
CA LYS A 135 -9.02 -5.04 -13.83
C LYS A 135 -8.06 -4.37 -14.80
N GLN A 136 -7.11 -3.56 -14.31
CA GLN A 136 -6.08 -2.94 -15.15
C GLN A 136 -5.15 -3.98 -15.81
N LEU A 137 -4.76 -5.02 -15.08
CA LEU A 137 -3.93 -6.11 -15.63
C LEU A 137 -4.69 -6.92 -16.71
N GLN A 138 -5.98 -7.18 -16.49
CA GLN A 138 -6.83 -7.88 -17.45
C GLN A 138 -7.03 -7.09 -18.76
N ALA A 139 -7.11 -5.75 -18.68
CA ALA A 139 -7.22 -4.90 -19.85
C ALA A 139 -5.94 -4.95 -20.72
N LYS A 140 -4.76 -4.97 -20.11
CA LYS A 140 -3.47 -5.04 -20.82
C LYS A 140 -3.20 -6.41 -21.46
N GLY A 141 -3.61 -7.51 -20.81
CA GLY A 141 -3.45 -8.86 -21.37
C GLY A 141 -4.26 -9.12 -22.65
N LYS A 142 -5.40 -8.43 -22.84
CA LYS A 142 -6.25 -8.56 -24.03
C LYS A 142 -5.72 -7.78 -25.25
N ALA A 143 -4.88 -6.77 -25.06
CA ALA A 143 -4.29 -5.99 -26.16
C ALA A 143 -3.18 -6.75 -26.91
N SER A 144 -2.36 -7.54 -26.19
CA SER A 144 -1.25 -8.30 -26.78
C SER A 144 -1.69 -9.45 -27.70
N LYS A 145 -2.89 -10.03 -27.47
CA LYS A 145 -3.42 -11.14 -28.27
C LYS A 145 -4.09 -10.74 -29.59
N LYS A 146 -4.28 -9.44 -29.88
CA LYS A 146 -4.99 -8.97 -31.08
C LYS A 146 -4.09 -8.75 -32.31
N ASN A 147 -2.77 -8.94 -32.20
CA ASN A 147 -1.81 -8.71 -33.29
C ASN A 147 -1.17 -10.01 -33.85
N LYS A 148 -1.85 -11.15 -33.69
CA LYS A 148 -1.46 -12.42 -34.30
C LYS A 148 -2.68 -13.06 -34.97
N LYS A 149 -3.12 -12.50 -36.09
CA LYS A 149 -3.92 -13.21 -37.08
C LYS A 149 -3.43 -12.80 -38.47
#